data_AF-A0A8S9UIY9-F1
#
_entry.id   AF-A0A8S9UIY9-F1
#
_cell.length_a   1.000
_cell.length_b   1.000
_cell.length_c   1.000
_cell.angle_alpha   90.00
_cell.angle_beta   90.00
_cell.angle_gamma   90.00
#
_symmetry.space_group_name_H-M   'P 1'
#
loop_
_entity.id
_entity.type
_entity.pdbx_description
1 polymer ?
#
loop_
_entity_poly.entity_id
_entity_poly.type
_entity_poly.pdbx_seq_one_letter_code
_entity_poly.pdbx_strand_id
1 'polypeptide(L)'
;MQFFAPLVALVYLVAGAESACTGPNARTTPPPGAIVVDATGAYRGSFKTVSEGVAKLSTATGDSTLFLMPGIYKEKVTVPPLKGKLIVQGYTCDTTSYSANQVTITRAMAQNDIPASITKNRNDYTTTLLLKSSNVKVYNLNVANTAGNVGQAIAMKIDGANYGIYACKLTGYQDTLYANQGPALFAKSYINGAVDFIFGCTRRLGLSHATLVDFQKWHKVFFCTRKCFAQMLKQMKHILVTSVTQT
;
A
#
# COMPACT_ATOMS: atom_id res chain seq x y z
N MET A 1 42.67 -52.39 18.22
CA MET A 1 42.45 -51.79 16.88
C MET A 1 41.02 -51.27 16.86
N GLN A 2 40.82 -49.97 16.97
CA GLN A 2 39.48 -49.36 17.07
C GLN A 2 39.41 -48.25 16.03
N PHE A 3 38.74 -48.54 14.92
CA PHE A 3 38.57 -47.62 13.80
C PHE A 3 37.41 -46.66 14.12
N PHE A 4 37.72 -45.38 14.29
CA PHE A 4 36.73 -44.30 14.27
C PHE A 4 36.54 -43.83 12.83
N ALA A 5 35.34 -43.99 12.29
CA ALA A 5 34.93 -43.35 11.02
C ALA A 5 34.25 -42.00 11.31
N PRO A 6 34.55 -40.93 10.56
CA PRO A 6 33.87 -39.65 10.75
C PRO A 6 32.54 -39.63 10.00
N LEU A 7 31.48 -39.25 10.71
CA LEU A 7 30.15 -39.04 10.17
C LEU A 7 30.12 -37.69 9.42
N VAL A 8 30.14 -37.72 8.09
CA VAL A 8 29.97 -36.51 7.25
C VAL A 8 28.48 -36.21 7.14
N ALA A 9 28.02 -35.17 7.83
CA ALA A 9 26.66 -34.65 7.71
C ALA A 9 26.55 -33.79 6.44
N LEU A 10 25.96 -34.35 5.37
CA LEU A 10 25.55 -33.61 4.18
C LEU A 10 24.32 -32.76 4.50
N VAL A 11 24.52 -31.46 4.69
CA VAL A 11 23.44 -30.48 4.77
C VAL A 11 22.93 -30.20 3.36
N TYR A 12 21.78 -30.77 3.01
CA TYR A 12 21.09 -30.42 1.76
C TYR A 12 20.46 -29.03 1.91
N LEU A 13 21.04 -28.04 1.22
CA LEU A 13 20.39 -26.76 0.95
C LEU A 13 19.25 -27.01 -0.04
N VAL A 14 18.02 -27.13 0.46
CA VAL A 14 16.83 -27.08 -0.40
C VAL A 14 16.63 -25.62 -0.79
N ALA A 15 17.13 -25.24 -1.97
CA ALA A 15 16.72 -24.01 -2.63
C ALA A 15 15.25 -24.18 -3.03
N GLY A 16 14.34 -23.52 -2.31
CA GLY A 16 12.94 -23.46 -2.68
C GLY A 16 12.83 -22.78 -4.05
N ALA A 17 12.48 -23.55 -5.08
CA ALA A 17 12.10 -22.99 -6.36
C ALA A 17 10.76 -22.26 -6.15
N GLU A 18 10.80 -20.92 -6.06
CA GLU A 18 9.60 -20.11 -6.18
C GLU A 18 9.00 -20.41 -7.56
N SER A 19 7.86 -21.09 -7.58
CA SER A 19 7.15 -21.39 -8.82
C SER A 19 6.85 -20.08 -9.52
N ALA A 20 7.47 -19.85 -10.68
CA ALA A 20 7.24 -18.65 -11.48
C ALA A 20 5.74 -18.54 -11.78
N CYS A 21 5.13 -17.44 -11.34
CA CYS A 21 3.70 -17.24 -11.53
C CYS A 21 3.36 -17.05 -13.01
N THR A 22 2.59 -17.97 -13.57
CA THR A 22 2.14 -17.95 -14.96
C THR A 22 0.62 -17.80 -15.02
N GLY A 23 0.14 -16.82 -15.80
CA GLY A 23 -1.30 -16.64 -16.03
C GLY A 23 -1.62 -15.26 -16.62
N PRO A 24 -2.82 -15.10 -17.21
CA PRO A 24 -3.22 -13.84 -17.89
C PRO A 24 -3.28 -12.64 -16.92
N ASN A 25 -3.57 -12.92 -15.64
CA ASN A 25 -3.66 -11.92 -14.59
C ASN A 25 -2.33 -11.65 -13.89
N ALA A 26 -1.26 -12.39 -14.20
CA ALA A 26 0.03 -12.19 -13.57
C ALA A 26 0.70 -10.90 -14.09
N ARG A 27 1.36 -10.17 -13.21
CA ARG A 27 2.21 -9.01 -13.54
C ARG A 27 3.55 -9.21 -12.86
N THR A 28 4.38 -9.99 -13.53
CA THR A 28 5.67 -10.44 -13.02
C THR A 28 6.85 -9.79 -13.74
N THR A 29 6.59 -9.14 -14.87
CA THR A 29 7.61 -8.46 -15.68
C THR A 29 7.30 -6.96 -15.75
N PRO A 30 8.28 -6.08 -15.50
CA PRO A 30 8.11 -4.65 -15.71
C PRO A 30 7.79 -4.32 -17.17
N PRO A 31 6.84 -3.42 -17.46
CA PRO A 31 6.59 -2.98 -18.83
C PRO A 31 7.77 -2.15 -19.38
N PRO A 32 7.94 -2.08 -20.71
CA PRO A 32 8.99 -1.26 -21.32
C PRO A 32 8.96 0.19 -20.84
N GLY A 33 10.11 0.74 -20.47
CA GLY A 33 10.24 2.11 -19.96
C GLY A 33 9.82 2.32 -18.51
N ALA A 34 9.43 1.27 -17.78
CA ALA A 34 9.17 1.38 -16.34
C ALA A 34 10.44 1.65 -15.54
N ILE A 35 10.30 2.48 -14.52
CA ILE A 35 11.29 2.60 -13.44
C ILE A 35 11.08 1.40 -12.53
N VAL A 36 12.11 0.56 -12.40
CA VAL A 36 12.02 -0.69 -11.63
C VAL A 36 12.67 -0.50 -10.27
N VAL A 37 11.95 -0.91 -9.23
CA VAL A 37 12.44 -0.96 -7.85
C VAL A 37 12.54 -2.42 -7.45
N ASP A 38 13.70 -2.82 -6.96
CA ASP A 38 14.02 -4.17 -6.50
C ASP A 38 14.96 -4.09 -5.30
N ALA A 39 14.45 -4.42 -4.12
CA ALA A 39 15.22 -4.41 -2.88
C ALA A 39 16.44 -5.36 -2.92
N THR A 40 16.38 -6.43 -3.72
CA THR A 40 17.48 -7.39 -3.88
C THR A 40 18.57 -6.87 -4.82
N GLY A 41 18.21 -5.97 -5.74
CA GLY A 41 19.07 -5.51 -6.83
C GLY A 41 19.33 -6.57 -7.91
N ALA A 42 18.58 -7.68 -7.93
CA ALA A 42 18.73 -8.73 -8.93
C ALA A 42 18.31 -8.25 -10.33
N TYR A 43 17.30 -7.38 -10.42
CA TYR A 43 16.91 -6.77 -11.68
C TYR A 43 17.92 -5.69 -12.10
N ARG A 44 18.54 -5.86 -13.28
CA ARG A 44 19.58 -4.93 -13.76
C ARG A 44 19.05 -3.52 -13.98
N GLY A 45 19.72 -2.52 -13.40
CA GLY A 45 19.32 -1.12 -13.51
C GLY A 45 18.14 -0.72 -12.64
N SER A 46 17.76 -1.56 -11.68
CA SER A 46 16.76 -1.24 -10.67
C SER A 46 17.29 -0.31 -9.58
N PHE A 47 16.36 0.28 -8.83
CA PHE A 47 16.61 1.03 -7.60
C PHE A 47 16.31 0.16 -6.38
N LYS A 48 17.06 0.31 -5.29
CA LYS A 48 16.89 -0.55 -4.10
C LYS A 48 15.71 -0.11 -3.23
N THR A 49 15.36 1.17 -3.30
CA THR A 49 14.25 1.75 -2.52
C THR A 49 13.19 2.34 -3.43
N VAL A 50 11.96 2.39 -2.92
CA VAL A 50 10.84 3.01 -3.62
C VAL A 50 11.08 4.51 -3.73
N SER A 51 11.66 5.14 -2.72
CA SER A 51 11.99 6.57 -2.74
C SER A 51 13.01 6.93 -3.83
N GLU A 52 14.03 6.10 -4.05
CA GLU A 52 14.98 6.28 -5.18
C GLU A 52 14.27 6.16 -6.54
N GLY A 53 13.38 5.17 -6.70
CA GLY A 53 12.57 5.04 -7.91
C GLY A 53 11.65 6.24 -8.14
N VAL A 54 11.00 6.73 -7.08
CA VAL A 54 10.16 7.94 -7.12
C VAL A 54 10.96 9.17 -7.50
N ALA A 55 12.21 9.29 -7.05
CA ALA A 55 13.10 10.39 -7.42
C ALA A 55 13.47 10.41 -8.91
N LYS A 56 13.20 9.33 -9.67
CA LYS A 56 13.39 9.26 -11.13
C LYS A 56 12.14 9.58 -11.93
N LEU A 57 11.00 9.79 -11.29
CA LEU A 57 9.78 10.18 -11.97
C LEU A 57 9.94 11.57 -12.59
N SER A 58 9.47 11.74 -13.83
CA SER A 58 9.48 13.03 -14.50
C SER A 58 8.46 13.97 -13.87
N THR A 59 8.91 15.12 -13.40
CA THR A 59 8.04 16.19 -12.86
C THR A 59 7.59 17.17 -13.93
N ALA A 60 8.22 17.17 -15.12
CA ALA A 60 8.00 18.17 -16.17
C ALA A 60 6.99 17.71 -17.23
N THR A 61 7.16 16.50 -17.77
CA THR A 61 6.34 15.96 -18.88
C THR A 61 6.29 14.43 -18.86
N GLY A 62 5.26 13.86 -19.48
CA GLY A 62 5.19 12.43 -19.79
C GLY A 62 4.56 11.56 -18.70
N ASP A 63 3.90 10.49 -19.13
CA ASP A 63 3.36 9.46 -18.25
C ASP A 63 4.51 8.58 -17.74
N SER A 64 4.43 8.13 -16.49
CA SER A 64 5.46 7.32 -15.85
C SER A 64 4.88 6.04 -15.25
N THR A 65 5.66 4.96 -15.30
CA THR A 65 5.33 3.70 -14.61
C THR A 65 6.44 3.37 -13.61
N LEU A 66 6.06 3.16 -12.36
CA LEU A 66 6.92 2.64 -11.30
C LEU A 66 6.51 1.18 -11.04
N PHE A 67 7.42 0.25 -11.27
CA PHE A 67 7.20 -1.18 -11.06
C PHE A 67 8.02 -1.66 -9.86
N LEU A 68 7.38 -2.31 -8.89
CA LEU A 68 8.04 -2.81 -7.68
C LEU A 68 8.13 -4.33 -7.75
N MET A 69 9.34 -4.87 -7.66
CA MET A 69 9.60 -6.29 -7.52
C MET A 69 9.20 -6.79 -6.11
N PRO A 70 8.97 -8.11 -5.92
CA PRO A 70 8.58 -8.69 -4.63
C PRO A 70 9.49 -8.24 -3.50
N GLY A 71 8.89 -7.95 -2.34
CA GLY A 71 9.66 -7.54 -1.17
C GLY A 71 8.92 -6.65 -0.19
N ILE A 72 9.62 -6.38 0.91
CA ILE A 72 9.16 -5.49 1.98
C ILE A 72 10.07 -4.26 2.01
N TYR A 73 9.51 -3.12 1.66
CA TYR A 73 10.16 -1.82 1.60
C TYR A 73 9.84 -1.03 2.87
N LYS A 74 10.80 -0.97 3.80
CA LYS A 74 10.64 -0.31 5.11
C LYS A 74 11.01 1.17 5.03
N GLU A 75 10.13 2.00 4.51
CA GLU A 75 10.43 3.40 4.24
C GLU A 75 9.18 4.31 4.24
N LYS A 76 9.42 5.62 4.26
CA LYS A 76 8.40 6.63 3.97
C LYS A 76 8.54 7.02 2.51
N VAL A 77 7.46 6.89 1.73
CA VAL A 77 7.44 7.26 0.32
C VAL A 77 6.55 8.48 0.11
N THR A 78 7.08 9.49 -0.57
CA THR A 78 6.30 10.67 -0.99
C THR A 78 6.42 10.84 -2.49
N VAL A 79 5.33 10.61 -3.21
CA VAL A 79 5.22 10.94 -4.64
C VAL A 79 4.90 12.43 -4.76
N PRO A 80 5.80 13.24 -5.35
CA PRO A 80 5.58 14.67 -5.51
C PRO A 80 4.47 14.93 -6.54
N PRO A 81 3.98 16.17 -6.66
CA PRO A 81 3.10 16.54 -7.77
C PRO A 81 3.80 16.29 -9.12
N LEU A 82 3.15 15.54 -10.01
CA LEU A 82 3.62 15.29 -11.37
C LEU A 82 2.68 15.94 -12.38
N LYS A 83 3.20 16.26 -13.57
CA LYS A 83 2.39 16.77 -14.68
C LYS A 83 1.71 15.66 -15.48
N GLY A 84 2.37 14.51 -15.63
CA GLY A 84 1.82 13.34 -16.31
C GLY A 84 1.10 12.36 -15.38
N LYS A 85 0.57 11.29 -15.97
CA LYS A 85 -0.08 10.20 -15.22
C LYS A 85 0.99 9.31 -14.59
N LEU A 86 0.66 8.72 -13.45
CA LEU A 86 1.52 7.75 -12.79
C LEU A 86 0.79 6.42 -12.64
N ILE A 87 1.47 5.34 -13.05
CA ILE A 87 1.09 3.97 -12.69
C ILE A 87 2.11 3.46 -11.68
N VAL A 88 1.65 3.01 -10.53
CA VAL A 88 2.45 2.25 -9.57
C VAL A 88 1.94 0.82 -9.56
N GLN A 89 2.78 -0.14 -9.94
CA GLN A 89 2.42 -1.55 -10.08
C GLN A 89 3.34 -2.39 -9.19
N GLY A 90 2.75 -3.12 -8.25
CA GLY A 90 3.46 -4.19 -7.53
C GLY A 90 3.48 -5.48 -8.34
N TYR A 91 4.56 -6.25 -8.21
CA TYR A 91 4.61 -7.63 -8.66
C TYR A 91 3.47 -8.43 -8.04
N THR A 92 2.78 -9.21 -8.87
CA THR A 92 1.73 -10.12 -8.42
C THR A 92 1.53 -11.29 -9.37
N CYS A 93 1.05 -12.40 -8.82
CA CYS A 93 0.60 -13.56 -9.57
C CYS A 93 -0.85 -13.44 -10.04
N ASP A 94 -1.63 -12.57 -9.41
CA ASP A 94 -3.01 -12.26 -9.78
C ASP A 94 -3.32 -10.78 -9.52
N THR A 95 -3.47 -10.03 -10.60
CA THR A 95 -3.86 -8.62 -10.58
C THR A 95 -5.25 -8.37 -10.01
N THR A 96 -6.10 -9.39 -9.96
CA THR A 96 -7.50 -9.24 -9.56
C THR A 96 -7.72 -9.39 -8.06
N SER A 97 -6.70 -9.83 -7.30
CA SER A 97 -6.81 -10.07 -5.87
C SER A 97 -5.73 -9.36 -5.06
N TYR A 98 -6.14 -8.70 -3.97
CA TYR A 98 -5.21 -8.15 -2.98
C TYR A 98 -4.47 -9.23 -2.18
N SER A 99 -4.98 -10.46 -2.13
CA SER A 99 -4.36 -11.56 -1.38
C SER A 99 -3.10 -12.11 -2.05
N ALA A 100 -2.95 -11.88 -3.36
CA ALA A 100 -1.80 -12.32 -4.15
C ALA A 100 -0.65 -11.30 -4.19
N ASN A 101 -0.81 -10.14 -3.53
CA ASN A 101 0.19 -9.08 -3.53
C ASN A 101 1.48 -9.54 -2.84
N GLN A 102 2.62 -9.38 -3.50
CA GLN A 102 3.94 -9.75 -2.99
C GLN A 102 4.82 -8.54 -2.63
N VAL A 103 4.27 -7.33 -2.77
CA VAL A 103 4.99 -6.08 -2.52
C VAL A 103 4.35 -5.36 -1.35
N THR A 104 5.16 -5.02 -0.35
CA THR A 104 4.70 -4.27 0.84
C THR A 104 5.57 -3.06 1.09
N ILE A 105 4.98 -1.87 1.15
CA ILE A 105 5.62 -0.66 1.69
C ILE A 105 5.14 -0.50 3.13
N THR A 106 6.05 -0.41 4.08
CA THR A 106 5.68 -0.33 5.49
C THR A 106 6.55 0.62 6.29
N ARG A 107 5.95 1.21 7.32
CA ARG A 107 6.63 2.01 8.32
C ARG A 107 5.86 1.96 9.63
N ALA A 108 6.53 2.15 10.76
CA ALA A 108 5.89 2.43 12.04
C ALA A 108 6.13 3.90 12.39
N MET A 109 5.10 4.72 12.33
CA MET A 109 5.14 6.11 12.77
C MET A 109 3.74 6.64 13.08
N ALA A 110 3.55 7.11 14.30
CA ALA A 110 2.35 7.79 14.75
C ALA A 110 2.60 9.28 15.03
N GLN A 111 1.52 10.03 15.26
CA GLN A 111 1.58 11.45 15.61
C GLN A 111 2.40 11.69 16.89
N ASN A 112 2.38 10.75 17.83
CA ASN A 112 3.11 10.86 19.09
C ASN A 112 4.64 10.77 18.91
N ASP A 113 5.11 10.17 17.82
CA ASP A 113 6.54 10.07 17.48
C ASP A 113 7.09 11.36 16.86
N ILE A 114 6.22 12.31 16.49
CA ILE A 114 6.64 13.57 15.86
C ILE A 114 6.96 14.59 16.95
N PRO A 115 8.17 15.19 16.94
CA PRO A 115 8.54 16.25 17.87
C PRO A 115 7.49 17.37 17.97
N ALA A 116 7.23 17.85 19.18
CA ALA A 116 6.22 18.89 19.44
C ALA A 116 6.49 20.21 18.70
N SER A 117 7.75 20.47 18.32
CA SER A 117 8.15 21.62 17.52
C SER A 117 7.55 21.61 16.11
N ILE A 118 7.18 20.44 15.58
CA ILE A 118 6.55 20.31 14.27
C ILE A 118 5.04 20.43 14.44
N THR A 119 4.51 21.62 14.17
CA THR A 119 3.08 21.94 14.33
C THR A 119 2.29 21.88 13.01
N LYS A 120 2.97 21.91 11.86
CA LYS A 120 2.34 21.92 10.53
C LYS A 120 2.53 20.59 9.81
N ASN A 121 1.53 20.19 9.03
CA ASN A 121 1.55 19.01 8.15
C ASN A 121 1.95 17.70 8.85
N ARG A 122 1.67 17.54 10.15
CA ARG A 122 2.08 16.35 10.91
C ARG A 122 1.56 15.03 10.28
N ASN A 123 0.38 15.05 9.65
CA ASN A 123 -0.16 13.91 8.91
C ASN A 123 0.77 13.44 7.76
N ASP A 124 1.48 14.35 7.09
CA ASP A 124 2.46 13.98 6.06
C ASP A 124 3.68 13.26 6.67
N TYR A 125 3.98 13.48 7.95
CA TYR A 125 5.10 12.82 8.63
C TYR A 125 4.75 11.40 9.09
N THR A 126 3.50 11.12 9.44
CA THR A 126 3.05 9.77 9.83
C THR A 126 2.73 8.88 8.63
N THR A 127 2.42 9.49 7.49
CA THR A 127 2.04 8.75 6.27
C THR A 127 3.16 7.84 5.77
N THR A 128 2.84 6.57 5.51
CA THR A 128 3.76 5.61 4.88
C THR A 128 3.89 5.83 3.37
N LEU A 129 2.77 5.89 2.64
CA LEU A 129 2.74 6.28 1.22
C LEU A 129 1.88 7.53 1.01
N LEU A 130 2.55 8.62 0.66
CA LEU A 130 1.94 9.91 0.40
C LEU A 130 1.90 10.19 -1.10
N LEU A 131 0.71 10.27 -1.67
CA LEU A 131 0.50 10.62 -3.08
C LEU A 131 0.03 12.08 -3.18
N LYS A 132 0.90 12.98 -3.67
CA LYS A 132 0.56 14.39 -3.92
C LYS A 132 0.19 14.70 -5.38
N SER A 133 0.36 13.73 -6.28
CA SER A 133 0.06 13.90 -7.70
C SER A 133 -1.40 13.60 -8.04
N SER A 134 -1.92 14.17 -9.12
CA SER A 134 -3.21 13.76 -9.69
C SER A 134 -3.03 12.71 -10.79
N ASN A 135 -4.11 12.00 -11.14
CA ASN A 135 -4.14 10.97 -12.18
C ASN A 135 -3.18 9.80 -11.89
N VAL A 136 -3.22 9.30 -10.65
CA VAL A 136 -2.39 8.19 -10.19
C VAL A 136 -3.21 6.91 -10.12
N LYS A 137 -2.68 5.82 -10.67
CA LYS A 137 -3.21 4.48 -10.50
C LYS A 137 -2.24 3.62 -9.71
N VAL A 138 -2.73 2.91 -8.71
CA VAL A 138 -1.94 1.99 -7.89
C VAL A 138 -2.55 0.60 -8.00
N TYR A 139 -1.70 -0.39 -8.25
CA TYR A 139 -2.09 -1.77 -8.47
C TYR A 139 -1.28 -2.72 -7.59
N ASN A 140 -1.98 -3.66 -6.96
CA ASN A 140 -1.38 -4.84 -6.31
C ASN A 140 -0.27 -4.53 -5.31
N LEU A 141 -0.51 -3.52 -4.47
CA LEU A 141 0.43 -3.06 -3.47
C LEU A 141 -0.16 -3.20 -2.06
N ASN A 142 0.65 -3.68 -1.12
CA ASN A 142 0.34 -3.59 0.30
C ASN A 142 1.00 -2.33 0.88
N VAL A 143 0.24 -1.54 1.63
CA VAL A 143 0.76 -0.37 2.34
C VAL A 143 0.32 -0.44 3.78
N ALA A 144 1.29 -0.45 4.69
CA ALA A 144 1.04 -0.72 6.10
C ALA A 144 1.71 0.32 7.00
N ASN A 145 0.93 0.95 7.88
CA ASN A 145 1.48 1.62 9.04
C ASN A 145 1.37 0.71 10.27
N THR A 146 2.52 0.28 10.81
CA THR A 146 2.63 -0.73 11.86
C THR A 146 2.80 -0.14 13.27
N ALA A 147 2.53 1.16 13.45
CA ALA A 147 2.62 1.81 14.77
C ALA A 147 1.65 1.22 15.81
N GLY A 148 0.51 0.68 15.39
CA GLY A 148 -0.48 0.07 16.29
C GLY A 148 -1.36 1.11 17.01
N ASN A 149 -1.92 0.73 18.17
CA ASN A 149 -2.83 1.56 18.96
C ASN A 149 -2.08 2.62 19.81
N VAL A 150 -1.34 3.49 19.14
CA VAL A 150 -0.50 4.51 19.80
C VAL A 150 -0.82 5.94 19.34
N GLY A 151 -1.94 6.11 18.64
CA GLY A 151 -2.40 7.37 18.05
C GLY A 151 -2.50 7.32 16.53
N GLN A 152 -2.74 8.47 15.89
CA GLN A 152 -2.99 8.53 14.45
C GLN A 152 -1.75 8.12 13.65
N ALA A 153 -1.91 7.13 12.76
CA ALA A 153 -0.82 6.52 12.03
C ALA A 153 -1.28 6.13 10.62
N ILE A 154 -0.93 6.96 9.63
CA ILE A 154 -1.49 6.87 8.29
C ILE A 154 -0.71 5.87 7.44
N ALA A 155 -1.40 4.90 6.83
CA ALA A 155 -0.82 3.99 5.84
C ALA A 155 -0.73 4.69 4.48
N MET A 156 -1.85 5.21 3.98
CA MET A 156 -1.90 5.91 2.70
C MET A 156 -2.61 7.25 2.84
N LYS A 157 -2.02 8.30 2.25
CA LYS A 157 -2.69 9.60 2.06
C LYS A 157 -2.74 9.92 0.56
N ILE A 158 -3.92 10.28 0.09
CA ILE A 158 -4.14 10.79 -1.27
C ILE A 158 -4.46 12.28 -1.21
N ASP A 159 -3.69 13.09 -1.93
CA ASP A 159 -3.70 14.54 -1.85
C ASP A 159 -3.69 15.18 -3.24
N GLY A 160 -4.59 14.71 -4.11
CA GLY A 160 -4.69 15.10 -5.53
C GLY A 160 -6.08 14.78 -6.08
N ALA A 161 -6.23 14.47 -7.37
CA ALA A 161 -7.50 14.05 -7.97
C ALA A 161 -7.33 12.88 -8.94
N ASN A 162 -8.43 12.16 -9.21
CA ASN A 162 -8.51 11.05 -10.16
C ASN A 162 -7.60 9.87 -9.80
N TYR A 163 -7.76 9.37 -8.58
CA TYR A 163 -7.06 8.17 -8.12
C TYR A 163 -7.81 6.90 -8.48
N GLY A 164 -7.07 5.88 -8.90
CA GLY A 164 -7.58 4.51 -9.03
C GLY A 164 -6.69 3.54 -8.28
N ILE A 165 -7.20 2.92 -7.22
CA ILE A 165 -6.47 2.02 -6.33
C ILE A 165 -7.08 0.63 -6.44
N TYR A 166 -6.37 -0.29 -7.09
CA TYR A 166 -6.91 -1.58 -7.51
C TYR A 166 -6.16 -2.72 -6.83
N ALA A 167 -6.90 -3.66 -6.24
CA ALA A 167 -6.34 -4.85 -5.60
C ALA A 167 -5.22 -4.53 -4.59
N CYS A 168 -5.32 -3.41 -3.88
CA CYS A 168 -4.34 -3.00 -2.88
C CYS A 168 -4.80 -3.40 -1.48
N LYS A 169 -3.84 -3.59 -0.57
CA LYS A 169 -4.10 -3.89 0.84
C LYS A 169 -3.59 -2.74 1.70
N LEU A 170 -4.48 -2.02 2.38
CA LEU A 170 -4.15 -0.98 3.34
C LEU A 170 -4.40 -1.49 4.76
N THR A 171 -3.39 -1.39 5.62
CA THR A 171 -3.47 -1.86 7.01
C THR A 171 -2.91 -0.83 7.97
N GLY A 172 -3.63 -0.58 9.05
CA GLY A 172 -3.23 0.30 10.14
C GLY A 172 -4.11 0.12 11.37
N TYR A 173 -4.10 1.10 12.28
CA TYR A 173 -4.96 1.11 13.46
C TYR A 173 -5.88 2.33 13.43
N GLN A 174 -5.37 3.49 13.85
CA GLN A 174 -6.08 4.77 13.75
C GLN A 174 -5.65 5.52 12.50
N ASP A 175 -6.60 6.10 11.75
CA ASP A 175 -6.35 6.96 10.59
C ASP A 175 -5.65 6.25 9.39
N THR A 176 -6.00 4.98 9.13
CA THR A 176 -5.32 4.14 8.11
C THR A 176 -5.28 4.78 6.70
N LEU A 177 -6.40 5.26 6.18
CA LEU A 177 -6.52 5.92 4.88
C LEU A 177 -6.99 7.36 5.05
N TYR A 178 -6.13 8.31 4.66
CA TYR A 178 -6.47 9.72 4.55
C TYR A 178 -6.83 10.07 3.11
N ALA A 179 -8.13 10.07 2.80
CA ALA A 179 -8.68 10.48 1.51
C ALA A 179 -8.86 12.00 1.41
N ASN A 180 -7.75 12.76 1.47
CA ASN A 180 -7.78 14.21 1.70
C ASN A 180 -8.41 15.02 0.56
N GLN A 181 -8.04 14.75 -0.69
CA GLN A 181 -8.48 15.54 -1.84
C GLN A 181 -8.92 14.68 -3.02
N GLY A 182 -9.84 15.25 -3.80
CA GLY A 182 -10.24 14.76 -5.12
C GLY A 182 -11.05 13.47 -5.15
N PRO A 183 -11.53 13.08 -6.33
CA PRO A 183 -12.19 11.79 -6.51
C PRO A 183 -11.17 10.65 -6.49
N ALA A 184 -11.54 9.56 -5.81
CA ALA A 184 -10.75 8.33 -5.74
C ALA A 184 -11.64 7.10 -5.81
N LEU A 185 -11.19 6.07 -6.54
CA LEU A 185 -11.83 4.76 -6.61
C LEU A 185 -10.92 3.71 -5.98
N PHE A 186 -11.41 2.96 -5.00
CA PHE A 186 -10.77 1.75 -4.53
C PHE A 186 -11.58 0.55 -5.00
N ALA A 187 -10.97 -0.32 -5.79
CA ALA A 187 -11.64 -1.47 -6.38
C ALA A 187 -10.92 -2.78 -6.06
N LYS A 188 -11.65 -3.79 -5.57
CA LYS A 188 -11.09 -5.07 -5.11
C LYS A 188 -9.97 -4.90 -4.07
N SER A 189 -10.00 -3.80 -3.32
CA SER A 189 -8.98 -3.47 -2.33
C SER A 189 -9.44 -3.86 -0.93
N TYR A 190 -8.48 -4.16 -0.07
CA TYR A 190 -8.71 -4.45 1.34
C TYR A 190 -8.23 -3.26 2.17
N ILE A 191 -9.08 -2.76 3.08
CA ILE A 191 -8.73 -1.68 4.00
C ILE A 191 -9.08 -2.11 5.41
N ASN A 192 -8.09 -2.08 6.30
CA ASN A 192 -8.22 -2.52 7.68
C ASN A 192 -7.69 -1.48 8.67
N GLY A 193 -8.47 -1.28 9.72
CA GLY A 193 -8.13 -0.42 10.85
C GLY A 193 -9.17 -0.56 11.96
N ALA A 194 -9.12 0.35 12.93
CA ALA A 194 -10.02 0.38 14.08
C ALA A 194 -10.69 1.75 14.22
N VAL A 195 -9.92 2.81 14.46
CA VAL A 195 -10.45 4.16 14.77
C VAL A 195 -10.28 5.08 13.57
N ASP A 196 -11.38 5.71 13.11
CA ASP A 196 -11.38 6.67 11.98
C ASP A 196 -10.57 6.18 10.75
N PHE A 197 -10.56 4.87 10.51
CA PHE A 197 -9.57 4.25 9.62
C PHE A 197 -9.72 4.66 8.14
N ILE A 198 -10.83 5.30 7.76
CA ILE A 198 -10.99 6.06 6.51
C ILE A 198 -11.51 7.45 6.86
N PHE A 199 -10.72 8.49 6.58
CA PHE A 199 -11.06 9.86 6.94
C PHE A 199 -10.63 10.90 5.90
N GLY A 200 -11.04 12.15 6.12
CA GLY A 200 -10.62 13.29 5.30
C GLY A 200 -11.41 13.52 4.02
N CYS A 201 -12.49 12.79 3.78
CA CYS A 201 -13.25 12.76 2.52
C CYS A 201 -13.86 14.12 2.11
N THR A 202 -13.02 15.05 1.62
CA THR A 202 -13.48 16.36 1.17
C THR A 202 -14.26 16.27 -0.15
N ARG A 203 -14.09 15.17 -0.92
CA ARG A 203 -14.76 14.88 -2.20
C ARG A 203 -15.13 13.38 -2.33
N ARG A 204 -15.56 12.97 -3.55
CA ARG A 204 -16.14 11.65 -3.85
C ARG A 204 -15.15 10.48 -3.73
N LEU A 205 -15.30 9.69 -2.67
CA LEU A 205 -14.67 8.37 -2.54
C LEU A 205 -15.63 7.28 -3.05
N GLY A 206 -15.19 6.52 -4.05
CA GLY A 206 -15.88 5.34 -4.56
C GLY A 206 -15.19 4.07 -4.07
N LEU A 207 -15.98 3.10 -3.60
CA LEU A 207 -15.50 1.76 -3.25
C LEU A 207 -16.28 0.74 -4.10
N SER A 208 -15.59 -0.20 -4.73
CA SER A 208 -16.21 -1.23 -5.57
C SER A 208 -15.59 -2.59 -5.29
N HIS A 209 -16.39 -3.57 -4.83
CA HIS A 209 -15.87 -4.90 -4.45
C HIS A 209 -14.71 -4.82 -3.43
N ALA A 210 -14.69 -3.77 -2.61
CA ALA A 210 -13.68 -3.59 -1.58
C ALA A 210 -14.09 -4.30 -0.29
N THR A 211 -13.12 -4.86 0.43
CA THR A 211 -13.31 -5.47 1.75
C THR A 211 -12.87 -4.46 2.81
N LEU A 212 -13.78 -4.07 3.70
CA LEU A 212 -13.49 -3.22 4.85
C LEU A 212 -13.54 -4.06 6.12
N VAL A 213 -12.45 -4.11 6.88
CA VAL A 213 -12.36 -4.86 8.14
C VAL A 213 -12.04 -3.94 9.30
N ASP A 214 -13.03 -3.78 10.17
CA ASP A 214 -12.88 -3.19 11.50
C ASP A 214 -12.73 -4.33 12.52
N PHE A 215 -11.61 -4.34 13.26
CA PHE A 215 -11.30 -5.38 14.24
C PHE A 215 -11.58 -4.95 15.69
N GLN A 216 -11.90 -3.68 15.94
CA GLN A 216 -12.40 -3.22 17.24
C GLN A 216 -13.93 -3.22 17.19
N LYS A 217 -14.52 -4.41 17.35
CA LYS A 217 -15.97 -4.50 17.56
C LYS A 217 -16.35 -3.70 18.82
N TRP A 218 -17.54 -3.10 18.76
CA TRP A 218 -18.27 -2.30 19.77
C TRP A 218 -18.18 -0.77 19.59
N HIS A 219 -19.27 -0.26 19.01
CA HIS A 219 -19.65 1.15 18.82
C HIS A 219 -19.09 1.86 17.59
N LYS A 220 -19.92 1.82 16.53
CA LYS A 220 -20.02 2.82 15.45
C LYS A 220 -18.70 3.04 14.70
N VAL A 221 -18.67 2.60 13.44
CA VAL A 221 -17.74 3.17 12.45
C VAL A 221 -18.03 4.68 12.38
N PHE A 222 -17.30 5.46 13.18
CA PHE A 222 -17.35 6.90 13.14
C PHE A 222 -16.57 7.28 11.89
N PHE A 223 -17.30 7.60 10.85
CA PHE A 223 -16.72 8.36 9.75
C PHE A 223 -16.71 9.81 10.20
N CYS A 224 -15.51 10.38 10.33
CA CYS A 224 -15.24 11.73 10.88
C CYS A 224 -16.06 12.88 10.23
N THR A 225 -16.79 12.65 9.13
CA THR A 225 -17.81 13.62 8.67
C THR A 225 -19.11 12.93 8.25
N ARG A 226 -20.27 13.52 8.63
CA ARG A 226 -21.59 13.13 8.09
C ARG A 226 -21.61 13.09 6.56
N LYS A 227 -20.75 13.89 5.90
CA LYS A 227 -20.56 13.91 4.45
C LYS A 227 -19.89 12.64 3.92
N CYS A 228 -18.81 12.15 4.55
CA CYS A 228 -18.16 10.92 4.11
C CYS A 228 -19.08 9.71 4.29
N PHE A 229 -19.76 9.61 5.44
CA PHE A 229 -20.71 8.53 5.71
C PHE A 229 -21.86 8.51 4.70
N ALA A 230 -22.50 9.65 4.45
CA ALA A 230 -23.60 9.76 3.49
C ALA A 230 -23.17 9.45 2.05
N GLN A 231 -21.92 9.78 1.69
CA GLN A 231 -21.37 9.52 0.36
C GLN A 231 -20.99 8.04 0.18
N MET A 232 -20.44 7.40 1.21
CA MET A 232 -20.19 5.96 1.24
C MET A 232 -21.50 5.16 1.25
N LEU A 233 -22.51 5.57 2.04
CA LEU A 233 -23.86 4.99 2.05
C LEU A 233 -24.52 4.92 0.67
N LYS A 234 -24.36 5.96 -0.15
CA LYS A 234 -24.87 5.98 -1.53
C LYS A 234 -24.16 5.02 -2.48
N GLN A 235 -23.00 4.48 -2.10
CA GLN A 235 -22.20 3.55 -2.90
C GLN A 235 -22.21 2.12 -2.33
N MET A 236 -22.89 1.89 -1.19
CA MET A 236 -22.89 0.62 -0.44
C MET A 236 -23.61 -0.57 -1.10
N LYS A 237 -24.10 -0.49 -2.35
CA LYS A 237 -24.82 -1.61 -2.98
C LYS A 237 -23.97 -2.87 -3.24
N HIS A 238 -22.63 -2.79 -3.17
CA HIS A 238 -21.73 -3.93 -3.42
C HIS A 238 -20.48 -3.98 -2.49
N ILE A 239 -20.56 -3.41 -1.28
CA ILE A 239 -19.44 -3.46 -0.31
C ILE A 239 -19.69 -4.60 0.67
N LEU A 240 -18.78 -5.58 0.71
CA LEU A 240 -18.78 -6.61 1.74
C LEU A 240 -18.04 -6.05 2.96
N VAL A 241 -18.78 -5.53 3.93
CA VAL A 241 -18.24 -5.20 5.26
C VAL A 241 -18.24 -6.49 6.07
N THR A 242 -17.08 -7.14 6.17
CA THR A 242 -16.92 -8.35 6.96
C THR A 242 -16.30 -7.97 8.30
N SER A 243 -17.10 -7.95 9.37
CA SER A 243 -16.54 -7.87 10.73
C SER A 243 -15.90 -9.21 11.06
N VAL A 244 -14.57 -9.27 11.14
CA VAL A 244 -13.86 -10.45 11.62
C VAL A 244 -13.64 -10.27 13.12
N THR A 245 -14.35 -11.03 13.94
CA THR A 245 -14.00 -11.21 15.35
C THR A 245 -12.70 -11.99 15.41
N GLN A 246 -11.60 -11.33 15.80
CA GLN A 246 -10.45 -12.06 16.31
C GLN A 246 -10.86 -12.64 17.68
N THR A 247 -10.94 -13.96 17.75
CA THR A 247 -10.99 -14.74 19.01
C THR A 247 -9.64 -14.72 19.70
#